data_AF-A0A962YRD9-F1
#
_entry.id   AF-A0A962YRD9-F1
#
_cell.length_a   1.000
_cell.length_b   1.000
_cell.length_c   1.000
_cell.angle_alpha   90.00
_cell.angle_beta   90.00
_cell.angle_gamma   90.00
#
_symmetry.space_group_name_H-M   'P 1'
#
loop_
_entity.id
_entity.type
_entity.pdbx_description
1 polymer ?
#
loop_
_entity_poly.entity_id
_entity_poly.type
_entity_poly.pdbx_seq_one_letter_code
_entity_poly.pdbx_strand_id
1 'polypeptide(L)'
;MANPTVTFWISAFIPKTVKGYTQTITKGVHLGKTAVPLPAIARTWPGNWTKDWNAGYLTDQRGFSNSQSASHRMQSSAIVDLVTKRMLHSAHTTSGTTEVNLVSGVQTGFKNADMSRCSMTQKAPTFRGPPPFGGVGAHLRATQGGTTFPGQTRPDPPATGPAELHLVAKAGDPLVGMAADIDFVGVFTVSPTSGGKFSVSFNGKIDDFPAYECYATFNGVTKTLFTNSPPAGNTVVDLLGYARRSVSGSVSFP
;
A
#
# COMPACT_ATOMS: atom_id res chain seq x y z
N MET A 1 17.94 -18.67 16.98
CA MET A 1 17.91 -17.21 16.70
C MET A 1 16.84 -16.97 15.65
N ALA A 2 16.05 -15.89 15.76
CA ALA A 2 15.08 -15.55 14.72
C ALA A 2 15.82 -15.17 13.43
N ASN A 3 15.28 -15.56 12.28
CA ASN A 3 15.85 -15.17 10.99
C ASN A 3 15.76 -13.65 10.80
N PRO A 4 16.75 -13.02 10.16
CA PRO A 4 16.68 -11.60 9.82
C PRO A 4 15.51 -11.34 8.87
N THR A 5 14.75 -10.28 9.15
CA THR A 5 13.57 -9.88 8.37
C THR A 5 13.72 -8.47 7.83
N VAL A 6 13.11 -8.23 6.67
CA VAL A 6 12.95 -6.89 6.10
C VAL A 6 11.46 -6.58 6.00
N THR A 7 11.09 -5.35 6.34
CA THR A 7 9.73 -4.84 6.17
C THR A 7 9.74 -3.77 5.09
N PHE A 8 8.76 -3.77 4.21
CA PHE A 8 8.56 -2.69 3.25
C PHE A 8 7.08 -2.31 3.16
N TRP A 9 6.83 -1.07 2.78
CA TRP A 9 5.49 -0.56 2.60
C TRP A 9 5.44 0.52 1.52
N ILE A 10 4.26 0.67 0.94
CA ILE A 10 3.89 1.74 0.02
C ILE A 10 2.60 2.37 0.54
N SER A 11 2.56 3.69 0.56
CA SER A 11 1.42 4.48 1.02
C SER A 11 0.97 5.44 -0.08
N ALA A 12 -0.34 5.55 -0.27
CA ALA A 12 -0.99 6.66 -0.94
C ALA A 12 -1.63 7.59 0.09
N PHE A 13 -1.37 8.89 -0.02
CA PHE A 13 -1.88 9.91 0.89
C PHE A 13 -2.10 11.23 0.16
N ILE A 14 -3.07 12.02 0.61
CA ILE A 14 -3.31 13.38 0.16
C ILE A 14 -2.47 14.32 1.05
N PRO A 15 -1.44 15.01 0.50
CA PRO A 15 -0.65 15.94 1.29
C PRO A 15 -1.50 17.07 1.89
N LYS A 16 -0.98 17.69 2.96
CA LYS A 16 -1.59 18.90 3.54
C LYS A 16 -1.86 19.97 2.49
N THR A 17 -1.00 20.08 1.49
CA THR A 17 -1.16 21.07 0.43
C THR A 17 -0.94 20.41 -0.91
N VAL A 18 -1.95 20.50 -1.77
CA VAL A 18 -1.84 20.23 -3.20
C VAL A 18 -2.05 21.56 -3.91
N LYS A 19 -1.01 22.04 -4.58
CA LYS A 19 -0.97 23.38 -5.18
C LYS A 19 -2.17 23.56 -6.12
N GLY A 20 -2.97 24.59 -5.86
CA GLY A 20 -4.15 24.92 -6.67
C GLY A 20 -5.38 24.03 -6.45
N TYR A 21 -5.36 23.11 -5.48
CA TYR A 21 -6.45 22.15 -5.30
C TYR A 21 -6.98 22.05 -3.85
N THR A 22 -6.11 21.97 -2.85
CA THR A 22 -6.55 21.90 -1.44
C THR A 22 -7.13 23.23 -0.96
N GLN A 23 -8.21 23.17 -0.18
CA GLN A 23 -8.84 24.32 0.47
C GLN A 23 -8.59 24.26 1.98
N THR A 24 -8.28 25.41 2.59
CA THR A 24 -8.16 25.53 4.04
C THR A 24 -9.54 25.78 4.65
N ILE A 25 -9.89 25.00 5.66
CA ILE A 25 -11.14 25.16 6.40
C ILE A 25 -10.99 26.34 7.36
N THR A 26 -11.87 27.32 7.26
CA THR A 26 -11.78 28.59 8.02
C THR A 26 -12.71 28.66 9.23
N LYS A 27 -13.48 27.60 9.51
CA LYS A 27 -14.47 27.55 10.61
C LYS A 27 -14.58 26.15 11.20
N GLY A 28 -15.26 26.04 12.35
CA GLY A 28 -15.64 24.75 12.94
C GLY A 28 -14.49 23.95 13.54
N VAL A 29 -14.77 22.69 13.89
CA VAL A 29 -13.84 21.80 14.61
C VAL A 29 -12.59 21.42 13.82
N HIS A 30 -12.61 21.65 12.50
CA HIS A 30 -11.49 21.38 11.59
C HIS A 30 -10.80 22.67 11.11
N LEU A 31 -11.00 23.80 11.80
CA LEU A 31 -10.32 25.07 11.52
C LEU A 31 -8.81 24.88 11.31
N GLY A 32 -8.28 25.40 10.20
CA GLY A 32 -6.86 25.34 9.84
C GLY A 32 -6.41 24.02 9.20
N LYS A 33 -7.26 22.99 9.19
CA LYS A 33 -7.02 21.79 8.37
C LYS A 33 -7.33 22.06 6.91
N THR A 34 -6.84 21.18 6.07
CA THR A 34 -7.04 21.24 4.62
C THR A 34 -7.89 20.09 4.13
N ALA A 35 -8.65 20.33 3.07
CA ALA A 35 -9.50 19.33 2.43
C ALA A 35 -9.46 19.46 0.91
N VAL A 36 -9.82 18.38 0.21
CA VAL A 36 -10.08 18.39 -1.22
C VAL A 36 -11.58 18.46 -1.48
N PRO A 37 -12.06 19.26 -2.44
CA PRO A 37 -13.49 19.36 -2.73
C PRO A 37 -14.01 18.10 -3.41
N LEU A 38 -15.29 17.75 -3.15
CA LEU A 38 -16.02 16.77 -3.96
C LEU A 38 -16.04 17.26 -5.43
N PRO A 39 -15.57 16.45 -6.40
CA PRO A 39 -15.49 16.90 -7.78
C PRO A 39 -16.89 17.05 -8.38
N ALA A 40 -17.06 18.03 -9.27
CA ALA A 40 -18.36 18.31 -9.89
C ALA A 40 -18.95 17.09 -10.61
N ILE A 41 -18.11 16.26 -11.24
CA ILE A 41 -18.54 15.04 -11.91
C ILE A 41 -19.14 14.01 -10.94
N ALA A 42 -18.71 13.94 -9.68
CA ALA A 42 -19.33 13.04 -8.72
C ALA A 42 -20.77 13.45 -8.38
N ARG A 43 -21.14 14.72 -8.56
CA ARG A 43 -22.51 15.22 -8.31
C ARG A 43 -23.51 14.77 -9.37
N THR A 44 -23.07 14.28 -10.52
CA THR A 44 -23.98 13.74 -11.54
C THR A 44 -24.55 12.38 -11.12
N TRP A 45 -23.98 11.73 -10.10
CA TRP A 45 -24.44 10.44 -9.61
C TRP A 45 -25.51 10.58 -8.51
N PRO A 46 -26.68 9.91 -8.61
CA PRO A 46 -27.81 10.13 -7.71
C PRO A 46 -27.53 9.97 -6.22
N GLY A 47 -26.71 9.00 -5.82
CA GLY A 47 -26.40 8.81 -4.40
C GLY A 47 -25.43 9.85 -3.81
N ASN A 48 -25.04 10.89 -4.57
CA ASN A 48 -24.32 12.05 -4.06
C ASN A 48 -25.21 13.31 -3.97
N TRP A 49 -26.49 13.25 -4.36
CA TRP A 49 -27.37 14.44 -4.42
C TRP A 49 -27.72 15.05 -3.05
N THR A 50 -27.67 14.25 -1.99
CA THR A 50 -27.91 14.72 -0.61
C THR A 50 -26.69 15.36 0.03
N LYS A 51 -25.53 15.34 -0.64
CA LYS A 51 -24.30 15.94 -0.11
C LYS A 51 -24.33 17.46 -0.25
N ASP A 52 -23.81 18.13 0.78
CA ASP A 52 -23.63 19.59 0.77
C ASP A 52 -22.95 20.08 -0.50
N TRP A 53 -23.37 21.24 -1.00
CA TRP A 53 -22.73 21.89 -2.14
C TRP A 53 -21.24 22.20 -1.89
N ASN A 54 -20.88 22.38 -0.61
CA ASN A 54 -19.52 22.60 -0.15
C ASN A 54 -18.91 21.34 0.49
N ALA A 55 -19.36 20.14 0.12
CA ALA A 55 -18.75 18.89 0.60
C ALA A 55 -17.28 18.77 0.16
N GLY A 56 -16.43 18.32 1.07
CA GLY A 56 -15.04 17.98 0.82
C GLY A 56 -14.51 16.95 1.80
N TYR A 57 -13.27 16.53 1.59
CA TYR A 57 -12.64 15.43 2.31
C TYR A 57 -11.31 15.86 2.88
N LEU A 58 -11.11 15.66 4.19
CA LEU A 58 -9.86 16.05 4.86
C LEU A 58 -8.66 15.35 4.22
N THR A 59 -7.59 16.12 3.95
CA THR A 59 -6.29 15.56 3.56
C THR A 59 -5.63 14.86 4.76
N ASP A 60 -4.51 14.18 4.54
CA ASP A 60 -3.75 13.50 5.60
C ASP A 60 -2.93 14.48 6.47
N GLN A 61 -3.04 15.79 6.22
CA GLN A 61 -2.42 16.88 6.99
C GLN A 61 -0.89 16.75 7.15
N ARG A 62 -0.21 16.12 6.18
CA ARG A 62 1.23 15.84 6.24
C ARG A 62 1.95 15.99 4.90
N GLY A 63 3.27 15.94 4.95
CA GLY A 63 4.13 15.66 3.80
C GLY A 63 4.58 14.19 3.78
N PHE A 64 5.64 13.91 3.03
CA PHE A 64 6.28 12.59 3.02
C PHE A 64 6.80 12.21 4.41
N SER A 65 6.59 10.95 4.80
CA SER A 65 7.00 10.43 6.09
C SER A 65 7.34 8.95 5.98
N ASN A 66 8.49 8.57 6.55
CA ASN A 66 8.90 7.18 6.67
C ASN A 66 8.32 6.48 7.92
N SER A 67 7.38 7.11 8.63
CA SER A 67 6.64 6.43 9.69
C SER A 67 5.57 5.53 9.08
N GLN A 68 5.58 4.24 9.42
CA GLN A 68 4.56 3.29 8.96
C GLN A 68 3.16 3.65 9.47
N SER A 69 3.07 4.33 10.62
CA SER A 69 1.81 4.81 11.19
C SER A 69 1.34 6.17 10.66
N ALA A 70 2.07 6.79 9.73
CA ALA A 70 1.65 8.05 9.11
C ALA A 70 0.28 7.88 8.43
N SER A 71 -0.59 8.87 8.59
CA SER A 71 -1.96 8.86 8.04
C SER A 71 -1.95 8.61 6.53
N HIS A 72 -2.85 7.79 6.02
CA HIS A 72 -2.85 7.37 4.61
C HIS A 72 -4.27 7.05 4.14
N ARG A 73 -4.51 7.25 2.85
CA ARG A 73 -5.73 6.78 2.18
C ARG A 73 -5.69 5.27 1.98
N MET A 74 -4.53 4.77 1.59
CA MET A 74 -4.27 3.34 1.39
C MET A 74 -2.79 3.03 1.66
N GLN A 75 -2.51 1.97 2.40
CA GLN A 75 -1.16 1.45 2.59
C GLN A 75 -1.14 -0.06 2.36
N SER A 76 -0.10 -0.55 1.71
CA SER A 76 0.22 -1.99 1.61
C SER A 76 1.60 -2.24 2.18
N SER A 77 1.74 -3.27 3.01
CA SER A 77 3.02 -3.63 3.64
C SER A 77 3.24 -5.14 3.66
N ALA A 78 4.50 -5.55 3.72
CA ALA A 78 4.87 -6.94 3.92
C ALA A 78 6.16 -7.09 4.72
N ILE A 79 6.28 -8.23 5.41
CA ILE A 79 7.48 -8.66 6.14
C ILE A 79 8.02 -9.91 5.44
N VAL A 80 9.30 -9.89 5.08
CA VAL A 80 9.96 -11.00 4.39
C VAL A 80 11.14 -11.50 5.21
N ASP A 81 11.21 -12.82 5.36
CA ASP A 81 12.36 -13.54 5.92
C ASP A 81 13.50 -13.59 4.89
N LEU A 82 14.68 -13.10 5.27
CA LEU A 82 15.82 -13.02 4.36
C LEU A 82 16.56 -14.35 4.15
N VAL A 83 16.31 -15.37 4.96
CA VAL A 83 16.93 -16.70 4.83
C VAL A 83 16.06 -17.60 3.96
N THR A 84 14.78 -17.74 4.33
CA THR A 84 13.83 -18.60 3.61
C THR A 84 13.23 -17.92 2.39
N LYS A 85 13.42 -16.60 2.26
CA LYS A 85 12.81 -15.74 1.23
C LYS A 85 11.29 -15.79 1.26
N ARG A 86 10.67 -16.18 2.37
CA ARG A 86 9.21 -16.25 2.51
C ARG A 86 8.63 -14.94 3.04
N MET A 87 7.48 -14.56 2.50
CA MET A 87 6.63 -13.54 3.08
C MET A 87 6.00 -14.11 4.36
N LEU A 88 6.34 -13.51 5.49
CA LEU A 88 5.82 -13.91 6.80
C LEU A 88 4.47 -13.27 7.09
N HIS A 89 4.29 -12.03 6.66
CA HIS A 89 3.07 -11.26 6.88
C HIS A 89 2.88 -10.23 5.78
N SER A 90 1.62 -9.90 5.51
CA SER A 90 1.21 -8.77 4.66
C SER A 90 -0.04 -8.12 5.22
N ALA A 91 -0.15 -6.81 5.07
CA ALA A 91 -1.31 -6.04 5.53
C ALA A 91 -1.67 -4.92 4.55
N HIS A 92 -2.97 -4.61 4.49
CA HIS A 92 -3.53 -3.50 3.72
C HIS A 92 -4.42 -2.67 4.64
N THR A 93 -4.16 -1.37 4.76
CA THR A 93 -4.81 -0.50 5.75
C THR A 93 -5.20 0.85 5.18
N THR A 94 -6.09 1.53 5.90
CA THR A 94 -6.55 2.90 5.62
C THR A 94 -6.74 3.66 6.93
N SER A 95 -6.50 4.97 6.92
CA SER A 95 -6.87 5.86 8.04
C SER A 95 -8.33 6.31 8.00
N GLY A 96 -9.06 5.93 6.95
CA GLY A 96 -10.44 6.33 6.71
C GLY A 96 -10.57 7.70 6.04
N THR A 97 -11.78 7.97 5.56
CA THR A 97 -12.17 9.23 4.93
C THR A 97 -13.04 10.02 5.90
N THR A 98 -12.69 11.28 6.15
CA THR A 98 -13.54 12.23 6.86
C THR A 98 -14.15 13.22 5.88
N GLU A 99 -15.48 13.22 5.76
CA GLU A 99 -16.23 14.22 4.99
C GLU A 99 -16.57 15.42 5.86
N VAL A 100 -16.42 16.61 5.27
CA VAL A 100 -16.66 17.88 5.92
C VAL A 100 -17.39 18.84 4.98
N ASN A 101 -18.15 19.77 5.55
CA ASN A 101 -18.57 20.97 4.85
C ASN A 101 -17.42 21.98 4.88
N LEU A 102 -16.91 22.37 3.71
CA LEU A 102 -15.74 23.24 3.56
C LEU A 102 -15.95 24.66 4.09
N VAL A 103 -17.21 25.13 4.18
CA VAL A 103 -17.55 26.49 4.65
C VAL A 103 -17.75 26.52 6.15
N SER A 104 -18.50 25.57 6.71
CA SER A 104 -18.80 25.55 8.15
C SER A 104 -17.76 24.79 8.98
N GLY A 105 -16.99 23.89 8.35
CA GLY A 105 -16.05 22.98 9.01
C GLY A 105 -16.72 21.85 9.78
N VAL A 106 -18.04 21.67 9.63
CA VAL A 106 -18.79 20.57 10.25
C VAL A 106 -18.41 19.26 9.57
N GLN A 107 -18.13 18.22 10.37
CA GLN A 107 -17.96 16.87 9.87
C GLN A 107 -19.32 16.23 9.58
N THR A 108 -19.50 15.75 8.36
CA THR A 108 -20.76 15.14 7.89
C THR A 108 -20.65 13.63 7.75
N GLY A 109 -19.44 13.07 7.73
CA GLY A 109 -19.26 11.62 7.63
C GLY A 109 -17.85 11.15 8.00
N PHE A 110 -17.75 9.88 8.35
CA PHE A 110 -16.50 9.15 8.47
C PHE A 110 -16.69 7.69 8.09
N LYS A 111 -15.80 7.13 7.26
CA LYS A 111 -15.83 5.70 6.94
C LYS A 111 -14.47 5.20 6.47
N ASN A 112 -14.14 3.96 6.80
CA ASN A 112 -12.97 3.28 6.28
C ASN A 112 -13.23 2.75 4.87
N ALA A 113 -12.27 2.97 3.97
CA ALA A 113 -12.32 2.40 2.63
C ALA A 113 -12.23 0.87 2.68
N ASP A 114 -12.89 0.21 1.73
CA ASP A 114 -12.81 -1.25 1.61
C ASP A 114 -11.46 -1.64 0.97
N MET A 115 -10.66 -2.40 1.73
CA MET A 115 -9.34 -2.90 1.31
C MET A 115 -9.40 -4.30 0.69
N SER A 116 -10.59 -4.88 0.48
CA SER A 116 -10.76 -6.25 -0.03
C SER A 116 -10.15 -6.50 -1.42
N ARG A 117 -9.93 -5.43 -2.19
CA ARG A 117 -9.30 -5.46 -3.52
C ARG A 117 -7.79 -5.21 -3.49
N CYS A 118 -7.21 -5.12 -2.30
CA CYS A 118 -5.77 -5.09 -2.09
C CYS A 118 -5.24 -6.50 -1.83
N SER A 119 -4.14 -6.85 -2.48
CA SER A 119 -3.50 -8.14 -2.37
C SER A 119 -1.99 -8.03 -2.54
N MET A 120 -1.27 -8.71 -1.64
CA MET A 120 0.15 -9.00 -1.77
C MET A 120 0.30 -10.52 -1.92
N THR A 121 0.83 -10.95 -3.05
CA THR A 121 1.10 -12.37 -3.32
C THR A 121 2.58 -12.59 -3.55
N GLN A 122 3.10 -13.73 -3.14
CA GLN A 122 4.49 -14.08 -3.32
C GLN A 122 4.63 -15.16 -4.39
N LYS A 123 5.57 -14.98 -5.32
CA LYS A 123 6.02 -16.05 -6.20
C LYS A 123 6.80 -17.08 -5.40
N ALA A 124 6.50 -18.36 -5.61
CA ALA A 124 7.12 -19.45 -4.87
C ALA A 124 8.66 -19.34 -4.88
N PRO A 125 9.33 -19.40 -3.71
CA PRO A 125 10.78 -19.38 -3.64
C PRO A 125 11.37 -20.60 -4.35
N THR A 126 12.46 -20.40 -5.07
CA THR A 126 13.25 -21.48 -5.65
C THR A 126 14.26 -21.99 -4.62
N PHE A 127 14.31 -23.30 -4.40
CA PHE A 127 15.29 -23.94 -3.51
C PHE A 127 16.28 -24.76 -4.32
N ARG A 128 17.57 -24.76 -3.93
CA ARG A 128 18.55 -25.72 -4.48
C ARG A 128 18.45 -27.03 -3.71
N GLY A 129 18.07 -28.09 -4.42
CA GLY A 129 18.05 -29.46 -3.91
C GLY A 129 16.87 -30.25 -4.48
N PRO A 130 16.90 -31.59 -4.42
CA PRO A 130 15.70 -32.37 -4.69
C PRO A 130 14.58 -31.92 -3.75
N PRO A 131 13.32 -31.87 -4.19
CA PRO A 131 12.21 -31.54 -3.32
C PRO A 131 12.26 -32.44 -2.06
N PRO A 132 11.92 -31.92 -0.87
CA PRO A 132 11.97 -32.70 0.36
C PRO A 132 11.01 -33.91 0.36
N PHE A 133 10.17 -34.04 -0.66
CA PHE A 133 9.37 -35.22 -0.93
C PHE A 133 9.69 -35.70 -2.34
N GLY A 134 10.22 -36.92 -2.42
CA GLY A 134 10.58 -37.55 -3.68
C GLY A 134 9.36 -37.76 -4.58
N GLY A 135 9.61 -37.72 -5.89
CA GLY A 135 8.75 -38.32 -6.89
C GLY A 135 7.66 -37.41 -7.48
N VAL A 136 7.72 -37.29 -8.80
CA VAL A 136 6.62 -36.96 -9.73
C VAL A 136 5.21 -37.22 -9.15
N GLY A 137 4.39 -36.16 -9.01
CA GLY A 137 2.92 -36.32 -8.87
C GLY A 137 2.16 -35.55 -7.79
N ALA A 138 2.71 -34.52 -7.12
CA ALA A 138 1.99 -33.83 -6.04
C ALA A 138 1.00 -32.74 -6.54
N HIS A 139 -0.03 -33.12 -7.28
CA HIS A 139 -1.34 -32.50 -7.15
C HIS A 139 -2.13 -33.38 -6.19
N LEU A 140 -2.37 -32.95 -4.94
CA LEU A 140 -3.49 -33.44 -4.14
C LEU A 140 -3.70 -32.51 -2.93
N ARG A 141 -4.93 -31.97 -2.87
CA ARG A 141 -5.51 -31.29 -1.71
C ARG A 141 -5.40 -32.18 -0.48
N ALA A 142 -4.87 -31.65 0.63
CA ALA A 142 -4.91 -32.35 1.91
C ALA A 142 -6.17 -31.94 2.71
N THR A 143 -7.22 -32.73 2.58
CA THR A 143 -8.27 -32.91 3.60
C THR A 143 -7.87 -34.07 4.51
N GLN A 144 -7.87 -33.82 5.82
CA GLN A 144 -7.96 -34.75 6.97
C GLN A 144 -7.00 -35.96 7.10
N GLY A 145 -6.36 -36.02 8.29
CA GLY A 145 -6.36 -37.24 9.12
C GLY A 145 -5.06 -38.06 9.17
N GLY A 146 -4.43 -38.09 10.35
CA GLY A 146 -3.71 -39.28 10.84
C GLY A 146 -2.17 -39.22 10.89
N THR A 147 -1.67 -39.42 12.11
CA THR A 147 -0.30 -39.81 12.52
C THR A 147 0.78 -38.72 12.56
N THR A 148 0.94 -38.16 13.77
CA THR A 148 2.09 -37.35 14.19
C THR A 148 3.34 -38.22 14.29
N PHE A 149 4.26 -38.07 13.33
CA PHE A 149 5.67 -38.36 13.57
C PHE A 149 6.24 -37.25 14.47
N PRO A 150 7.09 -37.56 15.47
CA PRO A 150 7.74 -36.54 16.30
C PRO A 150 8.66 -35.69 15.40
N GLY A 151 8.13 -34.56 14.98
CA GLY A 151 8.76 -33.65 14.04
C GLY A 151 9.96 -32.97 14.67
N GLN A 152 11.16 -33.40 14.29
CA GLN A 152 12.24 -32.44 14.13
C GLN A 152 11.75 -31.37 13.14
N THR A 153 11.52 -30.16 13.63
CA THR A 153 11.39 -28.97 12.80
C THR A 153 12.72 -28.73 12.11
N ARG A 154 12.99 -29.50 11.05
CA ARG A 154 14.15 -29.24 10.20
C ARG A 154 13.97 -27.81 9.68
N PRO A 155 14.95 -26.91 9.91
CA PRO A 155 14.89 -25.57 9.35
C PRO A 155 14.71 -25.69 7.83
N ASP A 156 13.75 -24.93 7.28
CA ASP A 156 13.58 -24.84 5.82
C ASP A 156 14.95 -24.49 5.20
N PRO A 157 15.37 -25.18 4.13
CA PRO A 157 16.64 -24.89 3.48
C PRO A 157 16.65 -23.44 2.98
N PRO A 158 17.80 -22.75 2.95
CA PRO A 158 17.89 -21.42 2.37
C PRO A 158 17.37 -21.42 0.93
N ALA A 159 16.48 -20.49 0.61
CA ALA A 159 16.02 -20.32 -0.76
C ALA A 159 17.11 -19.66 -1.61
N THR A 160 17.23 -20.10 -2.85
CA THR A 160 18.19 -19.59 -3.83
C THR A 160 17.48 -18.70 -4.82
N GLY A 161 17.81 -17.41 -4.84
CA GLY A 161 17.20 -16.43 -5.74
C GLY A 161 16.50 -15.27 -4.99
N PRO A 162 15.87 -14.36 -5.74
CA PRO A 162 15.14 -13.24 -5.17
C PRO A 162 13.80 -13.69 -4.56
N ALA A 163 13.34 -12.98 -3.53
CA ALA A 163 11.94 -13.02 -3.15
C ALA A 163 11.18 -12.01 -4.02
N GLU A 164 10.18 -12.47 -4.78
CA GLU A 164 9.34 -11.62 -5.63
C GLU A 164 7.91 -11.57 -5.06
N LEU A 165 7.44 -10.37 -4.75
CA LEU A 165 6.10 -10.13 -4.21
C LEU A 165 5.33 -9.21 -5.15
N HIS A 166 4.21 -9.71 -5.69
CA HIS A 166 3.30 -9.02 -6.57
C HIS A 166 2.23 -8.29 -5.75
N LEU A 167 2.16 -6.99 -5.95
CA LEU A 167 1.21 -6.09 -5.31
C LEU A 167 0.15 -5.65 -6.31
N VAL A 168 -1.11 -5.79 -5.91
CA VAL A 168 -2.26 -5.12 -6.53
C VAL A 168 -3.03 -4.42 -5.42
N ALA A 169 -3.20 -3.11 -5.48
CA ALA A 169 -3.97 -2.37 -4.50
C ALA A 169 -4.92 -1.39 -5.17
N LYS A 170 -6.19 -1.43 -4.75
CA LYS A 170 -7.28 -0.60 -5.27
C LYS A 170 -8.26 -0.28 -4.16
N ALA A 171 -8.51 1.01 -3.90
CA ALA A 171 -9.53 1.42 -2.94
C ALA A 171 -10.16 2.76 -3.32
N GLY A 172 -11.49 2.81 -3.30
CA GLY A 172 -12.28 4.02 -3.58
C GLY A 172 -12.77 4.70 -2.29
N ASP A 173 -13.21 5.95 -2.44
CA ASP A 173 -13.79 6.70 -1.34
C ASP A 173 -15.14 6.07 -0.89
N PRO A 174 -15.25 5.60 0.36
CA PRO A 174 -16.45 4.89 0.83
C PRO A 174 -17.65 5.81 1.10
N LEU A 175 -17.45 7.13 1.06
CA LEU A 175 -18.47 8.15 1.24
C LEU A 175 -18.93 8.76 -0.09
N VAL A 176 -18.24 8.52 -1.20
CA VAL A 176 -18.63 9.02 -2.53
C VAL A 176 -19.20 7.89 -3.37
N GLY A 177 -20.44 8.06 -3.83
CA GLY A 177 -21.04 7.13 -4.77
C GLY A 177 -20.32 7.14 -6.11
N MET A 178 -19.97 5.94 -6.61
CA MET A 178 -19.14 5.74 -7.82
C MET A 178 -17.78 6.47 -7.74
N ALA A 179 -17.17 6.51 -6.56
CA ALA A 179 -15.79 7.00 -6.42
C ALA A 179 -14.84 6.24 -7.35
N ALA A 180 -13.94 6.96 -7.99
CA ALA A 180 -12.77 6.35 -8.62
C ALA A 180 -11.87 5.75 -7.55
N ASP A 181 -11.17 4.68 -7.90
CA ASP A 181 -10.21 4.04 -7.01
C ASP A 181 -8.88 4.77 -7.04
N ILE A 182 -8.19 4.78 -5.90
CA ILE A 182 -6.75 4.91 -5.88
C ILE A 182 -6.17 3.54 -6.20
N ASP A 183 -5.37 3.47 -7.25
CA ASP A 183 -4.68 2.29 -7.73
C ASP A 183 -3.16 2.42 -7.52
N PHE A 184 -2.53 1.32 -7.09
CA PHE A 184 -1.13 1.07 -7.33
C PHE A 184 -0.83 -0.42 -7.48
N VAL A 185 0.02 -0.75 -8.44
CA VAL A 185 0.41 -2.14 -8.77
C VAL A 185 1.91 -2.22 -8.97
N GLY A 186 2.53 -3.35 -8.67
CA GLY A 186 3.96 -3.51 -8.90
C GLY A 186 4.52 -4.79 -8.32
N VAL A 187 5.84 -4.89 -8.38
CA VAL A 187 6.60 -6.02 -7.83
C VAL A 187 7.64 -5.49 -6.87
N PHE A 188 7.62 -5.99 -5.64
CA PHE A 188 8.74 -5.88 -4.72
C PHE A 188 9.70 -7.05 -4.95
N THR A 189 10.99 -6.75 -5.03
CA THR A 189 12.04 -7.76 -5.20
C THR A 189 13.09 -7.61 -4.12
N VAL A 190 13.33 -8.69 -3.37
CA VAL A 190 14.41 -8.79 -2.37
C VAL A 190 15.48 -9.73 -2.88
N SER A 191 16.63 -9.18 -3.27
CA SER A 191 17.72 -9.93 -3.90
C SER A 191 18.99 -9.91 -3.07
N PRO A 192 19.67 -11.05 -2.84
CA PRO A 192 21.03 -11.02 -2.32
C PRO A 192 21.96 -10.29 -3.29
N THR A 193 22.97 -9.63 -2.75
CA THR A 193 24.02 -8.92 -3.49
C THR A 193 25.40 -9.39 -3.01
N SER A 194 26.48 -8.94 -3.64
CA SER A 194 27.84 -9.35 -3.26
C SER A 194 28.19 -8.93 -1.83
N GLY A 195 28.91 -9.80 -1.11
CA GLY A 195 29.48 -9.48 0.20
C GLY A 195 28.49 -9.52 1.37
N GLY A 196 27.48 -10.42 1.33
CA GLY A 196 26.52 -10.62 2.43
C GLY A 196 25.33 -9.66 2.43
N LYS A 197 25.41 -8.61 1.62
CA LYS A 197 24.40 -7.56 1.47
C LYS A 197 23.17 -8.03 0.71
N PHE A 198 22.08 -7.30 0.81
CA PHE A 198 20.91 -7.50 -0.04
C PHE A 198 20.31 -6.18 -0.51
N SER A 199 19.48 -6.25 -1.55
CA SER A 199 18.74 -5.11 -2.09
C SER A 199 17.23 -5.35 -1.98
N VAL A 200 16.50 -4.26 -1.79
CA VAL A 200 15.04 -4.21 -1.90
C VAL A 200 14.73 -3.22 -3.00
N SER A 201 13.92 -3.65 -3.96
CA SER A 201 13.48 -2.79 -5.06
C SER A 201 11.98 -2.90 -5.26
N PHE A 202 11.42 -1.85 -5.85
CA PHE A 202 10.04 -1.79 -6.30
C PHE A 202 10.03 -1.32 -7.75
N ASN A 203 9.20 -1.97 -8.58
CA ASN A 203 8.88 -1.50 -9.92
C ASN A 203 7.37 -1.64 -10.13
N GLY A 204 6.72 -0.57 -10.55
CA GLY A 204 5.27 -0.56 -10.65
C GLY A 204 4.67 0.67 -11.31
N LYS A 205 3.35 0.79 -11.14
CA LYS A 205 2.55 1.92 -11.58
C LYS A 205 1.68 2.43 -10.43
N ILE A 206 1.49 3.74 -10.41
CA ILE A 206 0.62 4.49 -9.50
C ILE A 206 -0.33 5.37 -10.32
N ASP A 207 -1.45 5.81 -9.75
CA ASP A 207 -2.23 6.89 -10.37
C ASP A 207 -1.49 8.24 -10.28
N ASP A 208 -2.06 9.22 -10.98
CA ASP A 208 -1.54 10.58 -11.00
C ASP A 208 -2.00 11.40 -9.77
N PHE A 209 -2.95 10.89 -8.99
CA PHE A 209 -3.37 11.44 -7.72
C PHE A 209 -3.58 10.27 -6.74
N PRO A 210 -3.26 10.38 -5.43
CA PRO A 210 -2.70 11.52 -4.73
C PRO A 210 -1.15 11.48 -4.71
N ALA A 211 -0.51 11.69 -3.55
CA ALA A 211 0.93 11.46 -3.38
C ALA A 211 1.21 10.02 -2.97
N TYR A 212 2.37 9.51 -3.35
CA TYR A 212 2.82 8.15 -3.10
C TYR A 212 4.21 8.14 -2.49
N GLU A 213 4.46 7.19 -1.60
CA GLU A 213 5.76 7.00 -0.96
C GLU A 213 5.99 5.53 -0.68
N CYS A 214 7.25 5.10 -0.77
CA CYS A 214 7.62 3.71 -0.56
C CYS A 214 8.97 3.62 0.15
N TYR A 215 9.02 2.73 1.16
CA TYR A 215 10.17 2.57 2.04
C TYR A 215 10.41 1.09 2.35
N ALA A 216 11.64 0.80 2.76
CA ALA A 216 12.03 -0.48 3.34
C ALA A 216 12.81 -0.24 4.64
N THR A 217 12.64 -1.12 5.62
CA THR A 217 13.36 -1.07 6.89
C THR A 217 13.98 -2.42 7.22
N PHE A 218 15.23 -2.37 7.67
CA PHE A 218 16.01 -3.52 8.10
C PHE A 218 16.84 -3.12 9.32
N ASN A 219 16.79 -3.91 10.39
CA ASN A 219 17.49 -3.64 11.64
C ASN A 219 17.32 -2.19 12.15
N GLY A 220 16.09 -1.66 12.05
CA GLY A 220 15.74 -0.31 12.48
C GLY A 220 16.15 0.81 11.53
N VAL A 221 16.92 0.51 10.47
CA VAL A 221 17.30 1.49 9.46
C VAL A 221 16.27 1.50 8.34
N THR A 222 15.61 2.65 8.15
CA THR A 222 14.62 2.85 7.08
C THR A 222 15.22 3.61 5.91
N LYS A 223 15.00 3.13 4.69
CA LYS A 223 15.43 3.77 3.44
C LYS A 223 14.25 4.01 2.50
N THR A 224 14.29 5.13 1.80
CA THR A 224 13.30 5.53 0.80
C THR A 224 13.59 4.84 -0.53
N LEU A 225 12.61 4.12 -1.07
CA LEU A 225 12.66 3.61 -2.44
C LEU A 225 12.24 4.72 -3.42
N PHE A 226 11.12 5.39 -3.14
CA PHE A 226 10.69 6.58 -3.89
C PHE A 226 9.73 7.44 -3.06
N THR A 227 9.62 8.71 -3.46
CA THR A 227 8.53 9.61 -3.08
C THR A 227 8.02 10.29 -4.34
N ASN A 228 6.72 10.50 -4.44
CA ASN A 228 6.12 11.05 -5.64
C ASN A 228 4.90 11.91 -5.30
N SER A 229 4.96 13.19 -5.61
CA SER A 229 3.82 14.10 -5.47
C SER A 229 2.84 13.93 -6.64
N PRO A 230 1.55 14.30 -6.48
CA PRO A 230 0.68 14.44 -7.65
C PRO A 230 1.28 15.49 -8.59
N PRO A 231 1.25 15.29 -9.92
CA PRO A 231 1.67 16.31 -10.87
C PRO A 231 0.87 17.60 -10.69
N ALA A 232 1.48 18.73 -11.03
CA ALA A 232 0.82 20.03 -10.86
C ALA A 232 -0.44 20.11 -11.72
N GLY A 233 -1.57 20.45 -11.10
CA GLY A 233 -2.87 20.53 -11.76
C GLY A 233 -3.72 19.26 -11.65
N ASN A 234 -3.14 18.13 -11.23
CA ASN A 234 -3.89 16.90 -11.03
C ASN A 234 -4.74 16.95 -9.75
N THR A 235 -5.91 16.35 -9.85
CA THR A 235 -6.98 16.33 -8.86
C THR A 235 -7.53 14.92 -8.72
N VAL A 236 -8.57 14.74 -7.90
CA VAL A 236 -9.29 13.46 -7.80
C VAL A 236 -9.93 12.99 -9.10
N VAL A 237 -10.11 13.85 -10.12
CA VAL A 237 -10.63 13.44 -11.43
C VAL A 237 -9.60 12.58 -12.18
N ASP A 238 -8.32 12.76 -11.89
CA ASP A 238 -7.22 12.00 -12.49
C ASP A 238 -7.06 10.59 -11.90
N LEU A 239 -7.94 10.19 -10.97
CA LEU A 239 -8.12 8.80 -10.53
C LEU A 239 -8.92 7.96 -11.54
N LEU A 240 -9.58 8.58 -12.52
CA LEU A 240 -10.42 7.85 -13.46
C LEU A 240 -9.58 6.93 -14.36
N GLY A 241 -9.73 5.63 -14.18
CA GLY A 241 -9.13 4.59 -15.00
C GLY A 241 -8.27 3.63 -14.20
N TYR A 242 -7.07 3.35 -14.71
CA TYR A 242 -6.09 2.47 -14.08
C TYR A 242 -4.80 3.25 -13.83
N ALA A 243 -4.00 2.79 -12.87
CA ALA A 243 -2.63 3.27 -12.62
C ALA A 243 -1.79 3.36 -13.91
N ARG A 244 -1.34 4.56 -14.24
CA ARG A 244 -0.61 4.88 -15.48
C ARG A 244 0.84 5.27 -15.27
N ARG A 245 1.16 5.91 -14.15
CA ARG A 245 2.47 6.53 -13.93
C ARG A 245 3.48 5.52 -13.41
N SER A 246 4.51 5.26 -14.20
CA SER A 246 5.59 4.35 -13.81
C SER A 246 6.41 4.92 -12.67
N VAL A 247 6.73 4.06 -11.70
CA VAL A 247 7.65 4.34 -10.61
C VAL A 247 8.56 3.17 -10.36
N SER A 248 9.77 3.46 -9.94
CA SER A 248 10.73 2.45 -9.49
C SER A 248 11.67 3.02 -8.45
N GLY A 249 12.19 2.17 -7.59
CA GLY A 249 13.20 2.52 -6.59
C GLY A 249 13.97 1.29 -6.14
N SER A 250 15.21 1.48 -5.70
CA SER A 250 16.05 0.39 -5.19
C SER A 250 16.95 0.91 -4.08
N VAL A 251 17.09 0.12 -3.03
CA VAL A 251 17.94 0.40 -1.87
C VAL A 251 18.71 -0.85 -1.48
N SER A 252 19.92 -0.69 -0.93
CA SER A 252 20.73 -1.80 -0.43
C SER A 252 20.91 -1.74 1.08
N PHE A 253 20.95 -2.89 1.72
CA PHE A 253 21.21 -3.07 3.15
C PHE A 253 22.46 -3.94 3.36
N PRO A 254 23.12 -3.80 4.53
CA PRO A 254 24.20 -4.68 4.95
C PRO A 254 23.82 -6.16 4.94
#